data_AF-A0A417YB73-F1
#
_entry.id   AF-A0A417YB73-F1
#
_cell.length_a   1.000
_cell.length_b   1.000
_cell.length_c   1.000
_cell.angle_alpha   90.00
_cell.angle_beta   90.00
_cell.angle_gamma   90.00
#
_symmetry.space_group_name_H-M   'P 1'
#
loop_
_entity.id
_entity.type
_entity.pdbx_description
1 polymer ?
#
loop_
_entity_poly.entity_id
_entity_poly.type
_entity_poly.pdbx_seq_one_letter_code
_entity_poly.pdbx_strand_id
1 'polypeptide(L)' 'MNKDHLIEKIEECREEMISLSITHDLTSEAVIASSVKLDQLINTYQKHY' A
#
# COMPACT_ATOMS: atom_id res chain seq x y z
N MET A 1 2.35 11.91 11.74
CA MET A 1 3.13 11.45 10.58
C MET A 1 3.41 12.67 9.71
N ASN A 2 4.64 12.86 9.23
CA ASN A 2 4.95 13.93 8.27
C ASN A 2 4.79 13.39 6.83
N LYS A 3 4.85 14.29 5.84
CA LYS A 3 4.67 13.96 4.43
C LYS A 3 5.63 12.87 3.96
N ASP A 4 6.91 13.02 4.30
CA ASP A 4 7.97 12.12 3.82
C ASP A 4 7.82 10.71 4.38
N HIS A 5 7.46 10.57 5.66
CA HIS A 5 7.21 9.25 6.25
C HIS A 5 5.95 8.59 5.67
N LEU A 6 4.94 9.37 5.31
CA LEU A 6 3.75 8.82 4.65
C LEU A 6 4.07 8.33 3.23
N ILE A 7 4.89 9.06 2.48
CA ILE A 7 5.38 8.63 1.17
C ILE A 7 6.19 7.34 1.32
N GLU A 8 7.13 7.27 2.26
CA GLU A 8 7.90 6.06 2.56
C GLU A 8 7.00 4.84 2.80
N LYS A 9 5.95 4.99 3.61
CA LYS A 9 4.97 3.92 3.86
C LYS A 9 4.18 3.51 2.61
N ILE A 10 3.86 4.45 1.73
CA ILE A 10 3.20 4.16 0.44
C ILE A 10 4.14 3.34 -0.44
N GLU A 11 5.41 3.72 -0.52
CA GLU A 11 6.43 3.00 -1.31
C GLU A 11 6.66 1.58 -0.78
N GLU A 12 6.85 1.41 0.53
CA GLU A 12 6.96 0.10 1.18
C GLU A 12 5.76 -0.80 0.86
N CYS A 13 4.54 -0.25 0.98
CA CYS A 13 3.31 -1.01 0.74
C CYS A 13 3.13 -1.36 -0.75
N ARG A 14 3.65 -0.53 -1.66
CA ARG A 14 3.64 -0.85 -3.10
C ARG A 14 4.61 -1.98 -3.43
N GLU A 15 5.81 -1.98 -2.84
CA GLU A 15 6.78 -3.07 -3.01
C GLU A 15 6.24 -4.39 -2.46
N GLU A 16 5.57 -4.35 -1.31
CA GLU A 16 4.83 -5.48 -0.72
C GLU A 16 3.79 -6.04 -1.72
N MET A 17 2.96 -5.18 -2.31
CA MET A 17 1.98 -5.61 -3.32
C MET A 17 2.62 -6.25 -4.55
N ILE A 18 3.72 -5.70 -5.06
CA ILE A 18 4.43 -6.27 -6.22
C ILE A 18 4.94 -7.67 -5.86
N SER A 19 5.57 -7.84 -4.70
CA SER A 19 6.07 -9.13 -4.25
C SER A 19 4.94 -10.17 -4.07
N LEU A 20 3.82 -9.74 -3.48
CA LEU A 20 2.66 -10.60 -3.31
C LEU A 20 2.02 -10.98 -4.65
N SER A 21 1.95 -10.06 -5.62
CA SER A 21 1.37 -10.34 -6.95
C SER A 21 2.16 -11.35 -7.77
N ILE A 22 3.45 -11.54 -7.46
CA ILE A 22 4.30 -12.55 -8.11
C ILE A 22 4.03 -13.95 -7.54
N THR A 23 3.68 -14.03 -6.26
CA THR A 23 3.63 -15.28 -5.48
C THR A 23 2.21 -15.75 -5.16
N HIS A 24 1.23 -14.85 -5.21
CA HIS A 24 -0.16 -15.09 -4.88
C HIS A 24 -1.06 -14.61 -6.01
N ASP A 25 -2.24 -15.23 -6.13
CA ASP A 25 -3.27 -14.71 -7.00
C ASP A 25 -3.76 -13.33 -6.52
N LEU A 26 -4.18 -12.49 -7.45
CA LEU A 26 -4.65 -11.13 -7.15
C LEU A 26 -5.90 -11.11 -6.26
N THR A 27 -6.63 -12.23 -6.23
CA THR A 27 -7.80 -12.42 -5.36
C THR A 27 -7.46 -12.99 -3.98
N SER A 28 -6.19 -13.29 -3.72
CA SER A 28 -5.76 -13.80 -2.42
C SER A 28 -5.99 -12.75 -1.33
N GLU A 29 -6.30 -13.22 -0.12
CA GLU A 29 -6.53 -12.37 1.04
C GLU A 29 -5.30 -11.47 1.33
N ALA A 30 -4.09 -11.98 1.12
CA ALA A 30 -2.86 -11.22 1.30
C ALA A 30 -2.76 -10.03 0.31
N VAL A 31 -3.04 -10.26 -0.97
CA VAL A 31 -3.02 -9.19 -1.98
C VAL A 31 -4.14 -8.19 -1.74
N ILE A 32 -5.35 -8.65 -1.40
CA ILE A 32 -6.49 -7.79 -1.07
C ILE A 32 -6.18 -6.92 0.15
N ALA A 33 -5.65 -7.51 1.23
CA ALA A 33 -5.30 -6.76 2.44
C ALA A 33 -4.22 -5.70 2.17
N SER A 34 -3.18 -6.06 1.39
CA SER A 34 -2.15 -5.11 0.98
C SER A 34 -2.71 -4.00 0.08
N SER A 35 -3.66 -4.31 -0.80
CA SER A 35 -4.34 -3.32 -1.64
C SER A 35 -5.17 -2.33 -0.81
N VAL A 36 -5.95 -2.82 0.16
CA VAL A 36 -6.75 -1.97 1.05
C VAL A 36 -5.86 -1.05 1.88
N LYS A 37 -4.72 -1.57 2.36
CA LYS A 37 -3.72 -0.80 3.11
C LYS A 37 -3.11 0.31 2.24
N LEU A 38 -2.74 0.00 1.00
CA LEU A 38 -2.18 0.99 0.07
C LEU A 38 -3.20 2.12 -0.21
N ASP A 39 -4.46 1.76 -0.45
CA ASP A 39 -5.54 2.74 -0.65
C ASP A 39 -5.71 3.66 0.57
N GLN A 40 -5.65 3.13 1.79
CA GLN A 40 -5.75 3.93 3.00
C GLN A 40 -4.59 4.93 3.13
N LEU A 41 -3.38 4.52 2.81
CA LEU A 41 -2.19 5.38 2.85
C LEU A 41 -2.29 6.50 1.80
N ILE A 42 -2.67 6.17 0.56
CA ILE A 42 -2.87 7.15 -0.52
C ILE A 42 -3.97 8.14 -0.15
N ASN A 43 -5.11 7.65 0.36
CA ASN A 43 -6.21 8.50 0.80
C ASN A 43 -5.79 9.42 1.96
N THR A 44 -4.96 8.93 2.89
CA THR A 44 -4.41 9.75 3.97
C THR A 44 -3.52 10.86 3.39
N TYR A 45 -2.70 10.54 2.39
CA TYR A 45 -1.84 11.53 1.74
C TYR A 45 -2.68 12.62 1.07
N GLN A 46 -3.63 12.23 0.23
CA GLN A 46 -4.51 13.16 -0.50
C GLN A 46 -5.37 14.05 0.40
N LYS A 47 -5.72 13.59 1.62
CA LYS A 47 -6.51 14.38 2.58
C LYS A 47 -5.69 15.40 3.35
N HIS A 48 -4.40 15.12 3.55
CA HIS A 48 -3.56 15.89 4.47
C HIS A 48 -2.47 16.69 3.75
N TYR A 49 -2.20 16.42 2.46
CA TYR A 49 -1.15 17.05 1.63
C TYR A 49 -1.61 17.25 0.19
#